data_AF-A0A959IJX0-F1
#
_entry.id   AF-A0A959IJX0-F1
#
_cell.length_a   1.000
_cell.length_b   1.000
_cell.length_c   1.000
_cell.angle_alpha   90.00
_cell.angle_beta   90.00
_cell.angle_gamma   90.00
#
_symmetry.space_group_name_H-M   'P 1'
#
loop_
_entity.id
_entity.type
_entity.pdbx_description
1 polymer ?
#
loop_
_entity_poly.entity_id
_entity_poly.type
_entity_poly.pdbx_seq_one_letter_code
_entity_poly.pdbx_strand_id
1 'polypeptide(L)'
;MLFTITTTNGPEYTAGLSADNKVHVEVMGDLPIQPAENSKLVFTWYCEHNLGSWTYGTGFDWNDYRIPYQGVYTMQAKIEYLREGKTRPYAAFWSNRISVHAL
;
A
#
# COMPACT_ATOMS: atom_id res chain seq x y z
N MET A 1 3.70 10.24 13.49
CA MET A 1 4.20 8.85 13.53
C MET A 1 4.02 8.26 12.14
N LEU A 2 5.09 7.74 11.56
CA LEU A 2 5.09 7.06 10.26
C LEU A 2 5.24 5.56 10.55
N PHE A 3 4.48 4.70 9.87
CA PHE A 3 4.80 3.27 9.84
C PHE A 3 5.69 2.97 8.65
N THR A 4 6.47 1.89 8.73
CA THR A 4 7.44 1.55 7.71
C THR A 4 6.86 0.52 6.74
N ILE A 5 7.11 0.73 5.46
CA ILE A 5 6.86 -0.26 4.40
C ILE A 5 8.18 -0.67 3.76
N THR A 6 8.34 -1.97 3.49
CA THR A 6 9.46 -2.52 2.72
C THR A 6 8.98 -3.42 1.61
N THR A 7 9.75 -3.53 0.54
CA THR A 7 9.45 -4.40 -0.59
C THR A 7 10.15 -5.75 -0.42
N THR A 8 9.44 -6.86 -0.62
CA THR A 8 9.99 -8.22 -0.40
C THR A 8 10.34 -8.98 -1.68
N ASN A 9 10.12 -8.42 -2.87
CA ASN A 9 10.67 -8.94 -4.12
C ASN A 9 11.74 -7.98 -4.65
N GLY A 10 12.69 -8.51 -5.43
CA GLY A 10 13.95 -7.84 -5.81
C GLY A 10 13.80 -6.45 -6.48
N PRO A 11 14.93 -5.80 -6.82
CA PRO A 11 14.93 -4.43 -7.32
C PRO A 11 14.23 -4.22 -8.68
N GLU A 12 13.79 -5.29 -9.37
CA GLU A 12 13.27 -5.26 -10.73
C GLU A 12 12.00 -6.12 -10.85
N TYR A 13 10.90 -5.55 -11.37
CA TYR A 13 9.57 -6.19 -11.43
C TYR A 13 9.00 -6.22 -12.85
N THR A 14 8.55 -7.36 -13.36
CA THR A 14 7.92 -7.42 -14.69
C THR A 14 6.59 -6.63 -14.73
N ALA A 15 6.38 -5.81 -15.77
CA ALA A 15 5.15 -5.04 -15.98
C ALA A 15 4.08 -5.75 -16.84
N GLY A 16 2.81 -5.34 -16.71
CA GLY A 16 1.67 -5.82 -17.51
C GLY A 16 0.47 -6.33 -16.69
N LEU A 17 -0.54 -6.92 -17.34
CA LEU A 17 -1.80 -7.36 -16.70
C LEU A 17 -1.80 -8.81 -16.16
N SER A 18 -0.63 -9.46 -16.07
CA SER A 18 -0.55 -10.83 -15.55
C SER A 18 -0.71 -10.87 -14.02
N ALA A 19 -1.01 -12.05 -13.48
CA ALA A 19 -1.06 -12.27 -12.03
C ALA A 19 0.30 -12.13 -11.35
N ASP A 20 1.38 -12.14 -12.13
CA ASP A 20 2.78 -12.15 -11.67
C ASP A 20 3.38 -10.73 -11.54
N ASN A 21 2.70 -9.71 -12.07
CA ASN A 21 3.18 -8.32 -12.07
C ASN A 21 2.73 -7.57 -10.81
N LYS A 22 3.21 -8.05 -9.66
CA LYS A 22 2.85 -7.53 -8.35
C LYS A 22 4.08 -7.09 -7.58
N VAL A 23 3.97 -5.93 -6.95
CA VAL A 23 4.87 -5.51 -5.89
C VAL A 23 4.23 -5.93 -4.58
N HIS A 24 4.89 -6.84 -3.86
CA HIS A 24 4.55 -7.07 -2.48
C HIS A 24 5.23 -6.01 -1.63
N VAL A 25 4.43 -5.21 -0.95
CA VAL A 25 4.93 -4.23 -0.01
C VAL A 25 4.50 -4.66 1.38
N GLU A 26 5.44 -5.22 2.13
CA GLU A 26 5.20 -5.66 3.49
C GLU A 26 5.25 -4.45 4.44
N VAL A 27 4.24 -4.35 5.31
CA VAL A 27 4.25 -3.41 6.43
C VAL A 27 5.24 -3.94 7.46
N MET A 28 6.35 -3.22 7.65
CA MET A 28 7.38 -3.60 8.60
C MET A 28 7.16 -2.91 9.94
N GLY A 29 7.02 -3.73 10.98
CA GLY A 29 6.97 -3.31 12.37
C GLY A 29 5.56 -3.20 12.93
N ASP A 30 5.48 -2.66 14.14
CA ASP A 30 4.24 -2.50 14.87
C ASP A 30 3.33 -1.45 14.22
N LEU A 31 2.02 -1.68 14.28
CA LEU A 31 1.03 -0.68 13.93
C LEU A 31 1.23 0.58 14.79
N PRO A 32 1.08 1.80 14.23
CA PRO A 32 1.24 3.04 14.97
C PRO A 32 0.38 3.11 16.24
N ILE A 33 -0.81 2.50 16.18
CA ILE A 33 -1.70 2.32 17.32
C ILE A 33 -2.32 0.93 17.23
N GLN A 34 -2.59 0.32 18.37
CA GLN A 34 -3.37 -0.91 18.38
C GLN A 34 -4.82 -0.61 17.97
N PRO A 35 -5.42 -1.41 17.06
CA PRO A 35 -6.81 -1.25 16.70
C PRO A 35 -7.71 -1.42 17.94
N ALA A 36 -8.73 -0.58 18.09
CA ALA A 36 -9.71 -0.77 19.15
C ALA A 36 -10.58 -2.01 18.83
N GLU A 37 -11.23 -2.58 19.84
CA GLU A 37 -12.20 -3.66 19.62
C GLU A 37 -13.25 -3.27 18.58
N ASN A 38 -13.67 -4.24 17.76
CA ASN A 38 -14.60 -4.05 16.64
C ASN A 38 -14.14 -2.95 15.68
N SER A 39 -12.82 -2.84 15.47
CA SER A 39 -12.23 -1.98 14.46
C SER A 39 -11.54 -2.81 13.40
N LYS A 40 -11.49 -2.23 12.22
CA LYS A 40 -10.94 -2.82 11.03
C LYS A 40 -9.91 -1.88 10.42
N LEU A 41 -8.88 -2.45 9.84
CA LEU A 41 -7.83 -1.71 9.14
C LEU A 41 -8.10 -1.75 7.65
N VAL A 42 -8.01 -0.60 7.00
CA VAL A 42 -8.10 -0.48 5.55
C VAL A 42 -6.82 0.16 5.05
N PHE A 43 -6.20 -0.49 4.08
CA PHE A 43 -5.00 -0.01 3.43
C PHE A 43 -5.37 0.61 2.09
N THR A 44 -4.88 1.81 1.83
CA THR A 44 -5.03 2.50 0.55
C THR A 44 -3.66 2.86 0.01
N TRP A 45 -3.33 2.36 -1.18
CA TRP A 45 -2.10 2.65 -1.89
C TRP A 45 -2.25 3.87 -2.77
N TYR A 46 -1.25 4.73 -2.72
CA TYR A 46 -1.08 5.90 -3.57
C TYR A 46 0.20 5.72 -4.37
N CYS A 47 0.08 5.76 -5.69
CA CYS A 47 1.17 5.48 -6.60
C CYS A 47 1.29 6.60 -7.63
N GLU A 48 2.50 7.10 -7.83
CA GLU A 48 2.85 8.10 -8.84
C GLU A 48 3.86 7.52 -9.83
N HIS A 49 3.62 7.71 -11.11
CA HIS A 49 4.44 7.25 -12.23
C HIS A 49 4.48 8.34 -13.30
N ASN A 50 5.39 8.25 -14.27
CA ASN A 50 5.47 9.24 -15.34
C ASN A 50 4.23 9.24 -16.25
N LEU A 51 3.47 8.14 -16.31
CA LEU A 51 2.23 8.04 -17.10
C LEU A 51 0.96 8.43 -16.30
N GLY A 52 1.07 8.66 -14.99
CA GLY A 52 -0.07 9.09 -14.18
C GLY A 52 0.02 8.69 -12.71
N SER A 53 -1.05 8.98 -11.99
CA SER A 53 -1.21 8.64 -10.57
C SER A 53 -2.42 7.76 -10.38
N TRP A 54 -2.29 6.76 -9.50
CA TRP A 54 -3.37 5.84 -9.18
C TRP A 54 -3.51 5.68 -7.67
N THR A 55 -4.76 5.51 -7.26
CA THR A 55 -5.10 5.13 -5.90
C THR A 55 -5.74 3.75 -5.94
N TYR A 56 -5.22 2.82 -5.16
CA TYR A 56 -5.74 1.46 -5.08
C TYR A 56 -6.10 1.13 -3.63
N GLY A 57 -7.40 1.04 -3.37
CA GLY A 57 -7.91 0.53 -2.10
C GLY A 57 -7.71 -0.97 -2.08
N THR A 58 -6.76 -1.45 -1.29
CA THR A 58 -6.65 -2.87 -1.01
C THR A 58 -7.78 -3.27 -0.08
N GLY A 59 -8.56 -4.28 -0.47
CA GLY A 59 -9.40 -5.00 0.48
C GLY A 59 -8.54 -5.55 1.63
N PHE A 60 -9.19 -5.94 2.73
CA PHE A 60 -8.54 -6.43 3.97
C PHE A 60 -7.27 -7.25 3.72
N ASP A 61 -6.20 -6.91 4.45
CA ASP A 61 -4.93 -7.64 4.50
C ASP A 61 -4.23 -7.86 3.15
N TRP A 62 -4.63 -7.13 2.12
CA TRP A 62 -3.99 -7.20 0.81
C TRP A 62 -2.84 -6.19 0.74
N ASN A 63 -1.61 -6.70 0.80
CA ASN A 63 -0.39 -5.89 0.76
C ASN A 63 0.26 -5.82 -0.64
N ASP A 64 -0.30 -6.52 -1.62
CA ASP A 64 0.19 -6.47 -3.00
C ASP A 64 -0.47 -5.35 -3.80
N TYR A 65 0.36 -4.58 -4.51
CA TYR A 65 -0.07 -3.66 -5.54
C TYR A 65 0.30 -4.21 -6.93
N ARG A 66 -0.63 -4.14 -7.90
CA ARG A 66 -0.38 -4.56 -9.28
C ARG A 66 0.22 -3.40 -10.07
N ILE A 67 1.37 -3.61 -10.71
CA ILE A 67 2.01 -2.59 -11.55
C ILE A 67 1.61 -2.77 -13.02
N PRO A 68 0.90 -1.80 -13.63
CA PRO A 68 0.43 -1.91 -15.00
C PRO A 68 1.50 -1.59 -16.06
N TYR A 69 2.48 -0.74 -15.75
CA TYR A 69 3.46 -0.22 -16.72
C TYR A 69 4.89 -0.34 -16.22
N GLN A 70 5.84 -0.39 -17.15
CA GLN A 70 7.27 -0.32 -16.82
C GLN A 70 7.63 1.10 -16.38
N GLY A 71 8.60 1.23 -15.49
CA GLY A 71 9.16 2.50 -15.04
C GLY A 71 9.30 2.62 -13.53
N VAL A 72 9.60 3.83 -13.09
CA VAL A 72 9.79 4.14 -11.67
C VAL A 72 8.49 4.63 -11.07
N TYR A 73 8.07 4.00 -9.98
CA TYR A 73 6.92 4.37 -9.19
C TYR A 73 7.36 4.99 -7.87
N THR A 74 6.73 6.09 -7.46
CA THR A 74 6.75 6.55 -6.07
C THR A 74 5.48 6.07 -5.40
N MET A 75 5.61 5.22 -4.38
CA MET A 75 4.49 4.59 -3.71
C MET A 75 4.43 4.98 -2.23
N GLN A 76 3.20 5.09 -1.71
CA GLN A 76 2.91 5.35 -0.31
C GLN A 76 1.61 4.67 0.11
N ALA A 77 1.57 4.08 1.29
CA ALA A 77 0.35 3.54 1.87
C ALA A 77 -0.25 4.49 2.90
N LYS A 78 -1.58 4.52 2.95
CA LYS A 78 -2.35 5.10 4.04
C LYS A 78 -3.08 3.96 4.74
N ILE A 79 -2.88 3.83 6.05
CA ILE A 79 -3.68 2.94 6.88
C ILE A 79 -4.80 3.76 7.53
N GLU A 80 -6.02 3.27 7.42
CA GLU A 80 -7.22 3.89 7.97
C GLU A 80 -7.87 2.94 8.98
N TYR A 81 -8.17 3.46 10.15
CA TYR A 81 -8.78 2.71 11.25
C TYR A 81 -10.27 3.03 11.28
N LEU A 82 -11.10 2.05 10.94
CA LEU A 82 -12.56 2.21 10.92
C LEU A 82 -13.19 1.33 11.99
N ARG A 83 -14.19 1.84 12.70
CA ARG A 83 -15.06 0.96 13.49
C ARG A 83 -16.00 0.18 12.57
N GLU A 84 -16.38 -1.02 12.99
CA GLU A 84 -17.41 -1.80 12.32
C GLU A 84 -18.70 -0.99 12.16
N GLY A 85 -19.33 -1.10 10.99
CA GLY A 85 -20.52 -0.33 10.63
C GLY A 85 -20.29 1.18 10.42
N LYS A 86 -19.06 1.69 10.55
CA LYS A 86 -18.73 3.09 10.26
C LYS A 86 -17.98 3.21 8.93
N THR A 87 -18.25 4.30 8.23
CA THR A 87 -17.59 4.66 6.96
C THR A 87 -16.47 5.67 7.16
N ARG A 88 -16.44 6.39 8.28
CA ARG A 88 -15.40 7.38 8.59
C ARG A 88 -14.32 6.75 9.47
N PRO A 89 -13.04 6.88 9.11
CA PRO A 89 -11.96 6.45 9.97
C PRO A 89 -11.85 7.36 11.19
N TYR A 90 -11.51 6.77 12.35
CA TYR A 90 -11.24 7.53 13.57
C TYR A 90 -9.75 7.86 13.71
N ALA A 91 -8.88 7.17 12.98
CA ALA A 91 -7.47 7.47 12.88
C ALA A 91 -6.96 7.08 11.48
N ALA A 92 -5.94 7.79 10.99
CA ALA A 92 -5.25 7.44 9.77
C ALA A 92 -3.79 7.82 9.84
N PHE A 93 -2.93 6.97 9.31
CA PHE A 93 -1.49 7.18 9.30
C PHE A 93 -0.94 6.92 7.91
N TRP A 94 0.10 7.66 7.57
CA TRP A 94 0.83 7.49 6.32
C TRP A 94 2.08 6.66 6.56
N SER A 95 2.45 5.85 5.58
CA SER A 95 3.74 5.19 5.54
C SER A 95 4.84 6.17 5.11
N ASN A 96 6.10 5.74 5.20
CA ASN A 96 7.15 6.31 4.37
C ASN A 96 6.83 6.13 2.87
N ARG A 97 7.44 6.98 2.03
CA ARG A 97 7.43 6.80 0.58
C ARG A 97 8.54 5.81 0.20
N ILE A 98 8.28 5.02 -0.83
CA ILE A 98 9.26 4.10 -1.44
C ILE A 98 9.30 4.35 -2.95
N SER A 99 10.46 4.09 -3.54
CA SER A 99 10.64 4.07 -4.99
C SER A 99 10.75 2.63 -5.46
N VAL A 100 9.94 2.26 -6.44
CA VAL A 100 9.89 0.90 -6.99
C VAL A 100 10.20 0.95 -8.49
N HIS A 101 11.09 0.09 -8.94
CA HIS A 101 11.55 0.02 -10.33
C HIS A 101 10.92 -1.19 -11.03
N ALA A 102 9.92 -0.97 -11.88
CA ALA A 102 9.32 -2.01 -12.70
C ALA A 102 9.96 -2.05 -14.09
N LEU A 103 10.37 -3.25 -14.52
CA LEU A 103 10.98 -3.59 -15.81
C LEU A 103 10.02 -4.28 -16.78
#